data_AF-A0AAD5QMK3-F1
#
_entry.id   AF-A0AAD5QMK3-F1
#
_cell.length_a   1.000
_cell.length_b   1.000
_cell.length_c   1.000
_cell.angle_alpha   90.00
_cell.angle_beta   90.00
_cell.angle_gamma   90.00
#
_symmetry.space_group_name_H-M   'P 1'
#
loop_
_entity.id
_entity.type
_entity.pdbx_description
1 polymer ?
#
loop_
_entity_poly.entity_id
_entity_poly.type
_entity_poly.pdbx_seq_one_letter_code
_entity_poly.pdbx_strand_id
1 'polypeptide(L)'
;MEEDGFEAALEQIASLLQRPDQLEKLPQMRKRADRKKAAVEAMLRTGVQSQLEGIRSAVAHLHTAAEDINSIEAGIAAIHQRLTPFPQLREKMRELRDANARHGQYAAAMENLKHIFNINRTIHDTKLALDQGKLLVAHKSIMDLELARDELLFEVYKSNSPNKDYEKNLLITFFIKVDELVTDLSSNMWFVIGRALEMVKGSESGSGPQELVSCIRIVEREERIDKYYIEKKTHDNAFMPPGRPRNWRKKTFEVLEKTVWSRVEGNQLEDRTLNKAWLARYLEMCRKVIVDDLQLARAAIPCFPPDYQIYDRFVHMYHNCICKRLREIAAERLEKSELVQLLSWIQTYGGEELLGNRRLQINSSALLEDNPVLSRSSLCSLYNSFIDMTRSDMKNWLEKALSAEKDDWNKHVRPDEDNFGYFYTSLPNIMFGMLRDTVTLAKEVSIEVIPSIINLAIEEFFVFANRYKDEFTSYRNKYFENRSTFREFTSTMIAIANNLQTCIESTDRYMQQVRLSMESDEQQDNFVGGRRSIGRQQIIDNIDRLNARWNSAVGVAVNFLLEEICEDLRPHLAELFSKRWLVGCSATETICITIQDYYVDHRHLRPATRCALFMDLQFRIVGEYLKAIDSR
;
A
#
# COMPACT_ATOMS: atom_id res chain seq x y z
N MET A 1 43.50 25.37 -57.40
CA MET A 1 43.41 26.19 -56.17
C MET A 1 43.80 27.64 -56.41
N GLU A 2 44.95 27.96 -57.00
CA GLU A 2 45.26 29.36 -57.33
C GLU A 2 44.38 29.93 -58.46
N GLU A 3 44.05 29.14 -59.48
CA GLU A 3 43.13 29.56 -60.56
C GLU A 3 41.69 29.76 -60.04
N ASP A 4 41.10 28.79 -59.31
CA ASP A 4 39.75 28.94 -58.72
C ASP A 4 39.64 30.14 -57.75
N GLY A 5 40.69 30.38 -56.95
CA GLY A 5 40.71 31.49 -56.01
C GLY A 5 40.79 32.85 -56.71
N PHE A 6 41.45 32.89 -57.88
CA PHE A 6 41.52 34.09 -58.71
C PHE A 6 40.18 34.36 -59.41
N GLU A 7 39.54 33.33 -59.93
CA GLU A 7 38.24 33.42 -60.62
C GLU A 7 37.12 33.86 -59.65
N ALA A 8 37.07 33.30 -58.43
CA ALA A 8 36.14 33.72 -57.38
C ALA A 8 36.41 35.15 -56.88
N ALA A 9 37.68 35.56 -56.79
CA ALA A 9 38.04 36.93 -56.44
C ALA A 9 37.62 37.93 -57.52
N LEU A 10 37.74 37.55 -58.80
CA LEU A 10 37.26 38.34 -59.93
C LEU A 10 35.73 38.49 -59.90
N GLU A 11 34.97 37.41 -59.70
CA GLU A 11 33.51 37.48 -59.54
C GLU A 11 33.10 38.38 -58.37
N GLN A 12 33.79 38.26 -57.23
CA GLN A 12 33.52 39.07 -56.05
C GLN A 12 33.81 40.56 -56.32
N ILE A 13 34.92 40.89 -57.00
CA ILE A 13 35.25 42.27 -57.36
C ILE A 13 34.25 42.82 -58.40
N ALA A 14 33.88 42.02 -59.40
CA ALA A 14 32.88 42.38 -60.40
C ALA A 14 31.51 42.67 -59.79
N SER A 15 31.10 41.90 -58.76
CA SER A 15 29.86 42.14 -58.01
C SER A 15 29.87 43.46 -57.22
N LEU A 16 31.05 43.95 -56.83
CA LEU A 16 31.23 45.13 -55.99
C LEU A 16 31.39 46.44 -56.78
N LEU A 17 31.73 46.37 -58.07
CA LEU A 17 31.99 47.53 -58.94
C LEU A 17 31.09 47.49 -60.18
N GLN A 18 29.78 47.63 -59.99
CA GLN A 18 28.79 47.55 -61.07
C GLN A 18 28.53 48.91 -61.77
N ARG A 19 28.90 50.04 -61.14
CA ARG A 19 28.70 51.39 -61.70
C ARG A 19 29.97 52.25 -61.64
N PRO A 20 30.20 53.17 -62.61
CA PRO A 20 31.47 53.91 -62.73
C PRO A 20 31.82 54.79 -61.52
N ASP A 21 30.82 55.35 -60.84
CA ASP A 21 30.96 56.18 -59.64
C ASP A 21 31.53 55.40 -58.43
N GLN A 22 31.45 54.07 -58.45
CA GLN A 22 31.96 53.22 -57.37
C GLN A 22 33.49 53.05 -57.42
N LEU A 23 34.14 53.38 -58.56
CA LEU A 23 35.60 53.36 -58.71
C LEU A 23 36.31 54.37 -57.80
N GLU A 24 35.66 55.47 -57.40
CA GLU A 24 36.22 56.42 -56.44
C GLU A 24 36.45 55.79 -55.05
N LYS A 25 35.71 54.73 -54.71
CA LYS A 25 35.83 53.99 -53.43
C LYS A 25 36.87 52.87 -53.48
N LEU A 26 37.47 52.61 -54.65
CA LEU A 26 38.47 51.55 -54.86
C LEU A 26 39.71 51.67 -53.95
N PRO A 27 40.24 52.87 -53.62
CA PRO A 27 41.32 53.02 -52.64
C PRO A 27 40.93 52.54 -51.24
N GLN A 28 39.68 52.80 -50.81
CA GLN A 28 39.17 52.31 -49.52
C GLN A 28 38.96 50.80 -49.53
N MET A 29 38.46 50.24 -50.63
CA MET A 29 38.28 48.78 -50.77
C MET A 29 39.61 48.04 -50.79
N ARG A 30 40.62 48.57 -51.51
CA ARG A 30 41.98 48.03 -51.50
C ARG A 30 42.57 48.05 -50.09
N LYS A 31 42.45 49.18 -49.38
CA LYS A 31 42.89 49.28 -47.98
C LYS A 31 42.16 48.30 -47.05
N ARG A 32 40.88 47.99 -47.31
CA ARG A 32 40.11 46.98 -46.57
C ARG A 32 40.56 45.56 -46.91
N ALA A 33 40.87 45.27 -48.17
CA ALA A 33 41.41 43.99 -48.61
C ALA A 33 42.81 43.75 -48.05
N ASP A 34 43.69 44.76 -48.08
CA ASP A 34 45.04 44.69 -47.49
C ASP A 34 44.97 44.47 -45.98
N ARG A 35 44.04 45.12 -45.27
CA ARG A 35 43.79 44.87 -43.85
C ARG A 35 43.29 43.44 -43.60
N LYS A 36 42.37 42.92 -44.42
CA LYS A 36 41.90 41.53 -44.31
C LYS A 36 43.04 40.54 -44.57
N LYS A 37 43.84 40.76 -45.60
CA LYS A 37 45.02 39.95 -45.92
C LYS A 37 46.01 39.95 -44.75
N ALA A 38 46.38 41.13 -44.24
CA ALA A 38 47.28 41.25 -43.10
C ALA A 38 46.72 40.58 -41.83
N ALA A 39 45.41 40.65 -41.60
CA ALA A 39 44.77 39.95 -40.48
C ALA A 39 44.80 38.42 -40.65
N VAL A 40 44.53 37.91 -41.86
CA VAL A 40 44.62 36.48 -42.16
C VAL A 40 46.06 35.98 -42.09
N GLU A 41 47.03 36.74 -42.62
CA GLU A 41 48.46 36.41 -42.52
C GLU A 41 48.94 36.40 -41.07
N ALA A 42 48.49 37.36 -40.25
CA ALA A 42 48.80 37.37 -38.82
C ALA A 42 48.18 36.14 -38.11
N MET A 43 46.91 35.82 -38.37
CA MET A 43 46.26 34.63 -37.81
C MET A 43 46.94 33.33 -38.26
N LEU A 44 47.31 33.22 -39.53
CA LEU A 44 48.03 32.06 -40.05
C LEU A 44 49.41 31.96 -39.42
N ARG A 45 50.14 33.06 -39.26
CA ARG A 45 51.46 33.07 -38.61
C ARG A 45 51.36 32.63 -37.15
N THR A 46 50.39 33.13 -36.40
CA THR A 46 50.14 32.72 -35.01
C THR A 46 49.67 31.25 -34.94
N GLY A 47 48.79 30.82 -35.84
CA GLY A 47 48.29 29.45 -35.90
C GLY A 47 49.40 28.44 -36.24
N VAL A 48 50.21 28.73 -37.26
CA VAL A 48 51.36 27.91 -37.66
C VAL A 48 52.41 27.88 -36.55
N GLN A 49 52.68 29.01 -35.90
CA GLN A 49 53.63 29.05 -34.79
C GLN A 49 53.13 28.26 -33.57
N SER A 50 51.84 28.33 -33.26
CA SER A 50 51.23 27.51 -32.19
C SER A 50 51.28 26.02 -32.51
N GLN A 51 51.03 25.63 -33.77
CA GLN A 51 51.10 24.23 -34.19
C GLN A 51 52.55 23.71 -34.18
N LEU A 52 53.50 24.50 -34.66
CA LEU A 52 54.92 24.16 -34.61
C LEU A 52 55.42 24.02 -33.18
N GLU A 53 55.04 24.92 -32.28
CA GLU A 53 55.41 24.81 -30.87
C GLU A 53 54.76 23.61 -30.20
N GLY A 54 53.49 23.32 -30.53
CA GLY A 54 52.79 22.11 -30.09
C GLY A 54 53.47 20.82 -30.55
N ILE A 55 53.87 20.74 -31.83
CA ILE A 55 54.61 19.60 -32.39
C ILE A 55 55.98 19.49 -31.73
N ARG A 56 56.69 20.60 -31.57
CA ARG A 56 58.01 20.61 -30.93
C ARG A 56 57.94 20.12 -29.49
N SER A 57 56.95 20.57 -28.73
CA SER A 57 56.69 20.09 -27.37
C SER A 57 56.33 18.61 -27.38
N ALA A 58 55.45 18.16 -28.28
CA ALA A 58 55.06 16.76 -28.36
C ALA A 58 56.26 15.84 -28.69
N VAL A 59 57.12 16.24 -29.61
CA VAL A 59 58.35 15.50 -29.96
C VAL A 59 59.33 15.48 -28.78
N ALA A 60 59.52 16.61 -28.10
CA ALA A 60 60.36 16.65 -26.90
C ALA A 60 59.83 15.70 -25.81
N HIS A 61 58.52 15.72 -25.55
CA HIS A 61 57.89 14.83 -24.58
C HIS A 61 58.00 13.34 -24.97
N LEU A 62 57.84 13.02 -26.26
CA LEU A 62 58.03 11.64 -26.74
C LEU A 62 59.48 11.17 -26.57
N HIS A 63 60.44 12.06 -26.80
CA HIS A 63 61.84 11.72 -26.64
C HIS A 63 62.18 11.47 -25.17
N THR A 64 61.75 12.35 -24.26
CA THR A 64 61.91 12.17 -22.82
C THR A 64 61.21 10.91 -22.32
N ALA A 65 59.98 10.64 -22.78
CA ALA A 65 59.27 9.41 -22.40
C ALA A 65 60.00 8.15 -22.86
N ALA A 66 60.61 8.15 -24.05
CA ALA A 66 61.41 7.03 -24.52
C ALA A 66 62.69 6.84 -23.68
N GLU A 67 63.36 7.92 -23.30
CA GLU A 67 64.51 7.89 -22.38
C GLU A 67 64.11 7.36 -21.00
N ASP A 68 62.98 7.82 -20.46
CA ASP A 68 62.44 7.37 -19.18
C ASP A 68 62.11 5.88 -19.21
N ILE A 69 61.46 5.39 -20.28
CA ILE A 69 61.15 3.96 -20.44
C ILE A 69 62.44 3.13 -20.47
N ASN A 70 63.43 3.54 -21.24
CA ASN A 70 64.72 2.83 -21.31
C ASN A 70 65.43 2.81 -19.95
N SER A 71 65.37 3.92 -19.20
CA SER A 71 65.91 4.05 -17.86
C SER A 71 65.19 3.13 -16.86
N ILE A 72 63.86 3.07 -16.92
CA ILE A 72 63.04 2.16 -16.11
C ILE A 72 63.34 0.71 -16.46
N GLU A 73 63.44 0.35 -17.74
CA GLU A 73 63.74 -1.01 -18.19
C GLU A 73 65.12 -1.46 -17.71
N ALA A 74 66.14 -0.60 -17.86
CA ALA A 74 67.47 -0.85 -17.32
C ALA A 74 67.46 -0.96 -15.78
N GLY A 75 66.69 -0.11 -15.10
CA GLY A 75 66.50 -0.15 -13.65
C GLY A 75 65.86 -1.46 -13.18
N ILE A 76 64.79 -1.92 -13.86
CA ILE A 76 64.11 -3.18 -13.56
C ILE A 76 65.04 -4.35 -13.81
N ALA A 77 65.79 -4.37 -14.92
CA ALA A 77 66.76 -5.41 -15.22
C ALA A 77 67.86 -5.48 -14.14
N ALA A 78 68.38 -4.33 -13.70
CA ALA A 78 69.36 -4.24 -12.62
C ALA A 78 68.80 -4.74 -11.28
N ILE A 79 67.55 -4.41 -10.94
CA ILE A 79 66.86 -4.93 -9.75
C ILE A 79 66.73 -6.45 -9.84
N HIS A 80 66.28 -6.98 -10.97
CA HIS A 80 66.12 -8.42 -11.17
C HIS A 80 67.45 -9.15 -10.98
N GLN A 81 68.53 -8.65 -11.58
CA GLN A 81 69.87 -9.21 -11.44
C GLN A 81 70.38 -9.19 -9.99
N ARG A 82 70.11 -8.10 -9.25
CA ARG A 82 70.46 -7.99 -7.82
C ARG A 82 69.64 -8.92 -6.93
N LEU A 83 68.41 -9.26 -7.33
CA LEU A 83 67.54 -10.18 -6.61
C LEU A 83 67.80 -11.65 -6.94
N THR A 84 68.48 -11.97 -8.05
CA THR A 84 68.84 -13.35 -8.43
C THR A 84 69.51 -14.18 -7.31
N PRO A 85 70.41 -13.63 -6.47
CA PRO A 85 71.03 -14.36 -5.37
C PRO A 85 70.13 -14.53 -4.13
N PHE A 86 69.01 -13.80 -4.03
CA PHE A 86 68.16 -13.74 -2.84
C PHE A 86 67.58 -15.10 -2.41
N PRO A 87 67.17 -16.02 -3.31
CA PRO A 87 66.76 -17.36 -2.94
C PRO A 87 67.86 -18.17 -2.23
N GLN A 88 69.12 -18.04 -2.68
CA GLN A 88 70.26 -18.70 -2.05
C GLN A 88 70.58 -18.09 -0.67
N LEU A 89 70.41 -16.77 -0.53
CA LEU A 89 70.51 -16.09 0.76
C LEU A 89 69.41 -16.53 1.72
N ARG A 90 68.18 -16.72 1.23
CA ARG A 90 67.05 -17.24 2.02
C ARG A 90 67.33 -18.63 2.59
N GLU A 91 68.02 -19.49 1.83
CA GLU A 91 68.47 -20.80 2.32
C GLU A 91 69.62 -20.68 3.33
N LYS A 92 70.62 -19.83 3.07
CA LYS A 92 71.71 -19.58 4.05
C LYS A 92 71.20 -19.01 5.37
N MET A 93 70.18 -18.16 5.34
CA MET A 93 69.56 -17.54 6.52
C MET A 93 68.50 -18.43 7.17
N ARG A 94 68.32 -19.68 6.73
CA ARG A 94 67.30 -20.58 7.27
C ARG A 94 67.45 -20.81 8.77
N GLU A 95 68.66 -21.11 9.26
CA GLU A 95 68.90 -21.34 10.68
C GLU A 95 68.60 -20.11 11.54
N LEU A 96 68.97 -18.91 11.06
CA LEU A 96 68.67 -17.65 11.74
C LEU A 96 67.15 -17.38 11.76
N ARG A 97 66.44 -17.67 10.66
CA ARG A 97 64.98 -17.53 10.59
C ARG A 97 64.29 -18.50 11.55
N ASP A 98 64.75 -19.74 11.61
CA ASP A 98 64.20 -20.77 12.49
C ASP A 98 64.51 -20.45 13.97
N ALA A 99 65.67 -19.88 14.27
CA ALA A 99 65.98 -19.34 15.60
C ALA A 99 65.11 -18.11 15.95
N ASN A 100 64.93 -17.18 15.01
CA ASN A 100 64.07 -16.01 15.20
C ASN A 100 62.59 -16.41 15.41
N ALA A 101 62.10 -17.41 14.70
CA ALA A 101 60.75 -17.95 14.90
C ALA A 101 60.59 -18.54 16.31
N ARG A 102 61.56 -19.32 16.80
CA ARG A 102 61.56 -19.84 18.17
C ARG A 102 61.62 -18.73 19.22
N HIS A 103 62.49 -17.74 19.03
CA HIS A 103 62.55 -16.58 19.93
C HIS A 103 61.26 -15.75 19.90
N GLY A 104 60.62 -15.59 18.74
CA GLY A 104 59.30 -14.95 18.63
C GLY A 104 58.22 -15.68 19.41
N GLN A 105 58.17 -17.01 19.30
CA GLN A 105 57.27 -17.86 20.09
C GLN A 105 57.51 -17.71 21.60
N TYR A 106 58.77 -17.75 22.05
CA TYR A 106 59.10 -17.56 23.47
C TYR A 106 58.79 -16.15 23.95
N ALA A 107 59.07 -15.12 23.15
CA ALA A 107 58.75 -13.74 23.49
C ALA A 107 57.24 -13.56 23.67
N ALA A 108 56.43 -14.02 22.71
CA ALA A 108 54.97 -13.97 22.82
C ALA A 108 54.44 -14.74 24.05
N ALA A 109 55.02 -15.90 24.36
CA ALA A 109 54.67 -16.67 25.55
C ALA A 109 55.10 -15.96 26.86
N MET A 110 56.26 -15.31 26.87
CA MET A 110 56.76 -14.56 28.03
C MET A 110 55.96 -13.27 28.27
N GLU A 111 55.59 -12.55 27.22
CA GLU A 111 54.73 -11.37 27.30
C GLU A 111 53.34 -11.73 27.83
N ASN A 112 52.80 -12.88 27.40
CA ASN A 112 51.49 -13.37 27.81
C ASN A 112 51.49 -14.29 29.05
N LEU A 113 52.65 -14.47 29.69
CA LEU A 113 52.85 -15.44 30.78
C LEU A 113 51.89 -15.19 31.94
N LYS A 114 51.63 -13.93 32.26
CA LYS A 114 50.67 -13.52 33.30
C LYS A 114 49.26 -14.06 33.03
N HIS A 115 48.82 -14.01 31.77
CA HIS A 115 47.49 -14.48 31.37
C HIS A 115 47.42 -16.01 31.36
N ILE A 116 48.50 -16.69 30.95
CA ILE A 116 48.60 -18.15 30.96
C ILE A 116 48.53 -18.70 32.39
N PHE A 117 49.31 -18.15 33.33
CA PHE A 117 49.33 -18.62 34.71
C PHE A 117 48.06 -18.28 35.50
N ASN A 118 47.47 -17.10 35.25
CA ASN A 118 46.30 -16.63 36.00
C ASN A 118 44.97 -16.88 35.28
N ILE A 119 44.94 -17.73 34.25
CA ILE A 119 43.75 -17.92 33.40
C ILE A 119 42.52 -18.32 34.22
N ASN A 120 42.63 -19.31 35.11
CA ASN A 120 41.51 -19.81 35.91
C ASN A 120 40.95 -18.74 36.87
N ARG A 121 41.83 -17.93 37.47
CA ARG A 121 41.44 -16.83 38.34
C ARG A 121 40.75 -15.72 37.54
N THR A 122 41.34 -15.33 36.41
CA THR A 122 40.78 -14.29 35.53
C THR A 122 39.41 -14.71 35.01
N ILE A 123 39.22 -16.00 34.65
CA ILE A 123 37.92 -16.55 34.26
C ILE A 123 36.92 -16.43 35.41
N HIS A 124 37.29 -16.83 36.63
CA HIS A 124 36.41 -16.74 37.79
C HIS A 124 35.99 -15.29 38.09
N ASP A 125 36.96 -14.36 38.14
CA ASP A 125 36.71 -12.94 38.39
C ASP A 125 35.84 -12.33 37.27
N THR A 126 36.00 -12.80 36.03
CA THR A 126 35.18 -12.37 34.88
C THR A 126 33.74 -12.89 35.00
N LYS A 127 33.52 -14.14 35.41
CA LYS A 127 32.17 -14.68 35.67
C LYS A 127 31.46 -13.86 36.77
N LEU A 128 32.15 -13.57 37.87
CA LEU A 128 31.61 -12.71 38.93
C LEU A 128 31.25 -11.30 38.42
N ALA A 129 32.06 -10.72 37.54
CA ALA A 129 31.76 -9.42 36.94
C ALA A 129 30.53 -9.48 36.01
N LEU A 130 30.35 -10.57 35.27
CA LEU A 130 29.16 -10.80 34.44
C LEU A 130 27.89 -10.92 35.30
N ASP A 131 27.96 -11.70 36.39
CA ASP A 131 26.84 -11.88 37.34
C ASP A 131 26.43 -10.56 38.02
N GLN A 132 27.40 -9.66 38.22
CA GLN A 132 27.18 -8.32 38.77
C GLN A 132 26.75 -7.27 37.73
N GLY A 133 26.56 -7.65 36.46
CA GLY A 133 26.19 -6.73 35.38
C GLY A 133 27.31 -5.76 34.96
N LYS A 134 28.57 -5.97 35.39
CA LYS A 134 29.72 -5.13 35.05
C LYS A 134 30.31 -5.51 33.68
N LEU A 135 29.50 -5.36 32.63
CA LEU A 135 29.78 -5.88 31.29
C LEU A 135 31.09 -5.34 30.68
N LEU A 136 31.44 -4.06 30.90
CA LEU A 136 32.69 -3.49 30.37
C LEU A 136 33.94 -4.07 31.02
N VAL A 137 33.88 -4.39 32.31
CA VAL A 137 34.99 -5.01 33.04
C VAL A 137 35.17 -6.44 32.54
N ALA A 138 34.07 -7.18 32.44
CA ALA A 138 34.09 -8.53 31.91
C ALA A 138 34.61 -8.57 30.46
N HIS A 139 34.12 -7.68 29.59
CA HIS A 139 34.58 -7.56 28.21
C HIS A 139 36.08 -7.27 28.11
N LYS A 140 36.61 -6.37 28.95
CA LYS A 140 38.05 -6.09 28.98
C LYS A 140 38.86 -7.35 29.34
N SER A 141 38.47 -8.08 30.39
CA SER A 141 39.15 -9.31 30.78
C SER A 141 39.09 -10.38 29.69
N ILE A 142 37.94 -10.52 29.02
CA ILE A 142 37.79 -11.43 27.87
C ILE A 142 38.72 -11.02 26.73
N MET A 143 38.73 -9.73 26.37
CA MET A 143 39.59 -9.21 25.31
C MET A 143 41.06 -9.44 25.61
N ASP A 144 41.52 -9.21 26.85
CA ASP A 144 42.91 -9.47 27.25
C ASP A 144 43.28 -10.96 27.12
N LEU A 145 42.36 -11.87 27.46
CA LEU A 145 42.55 -13.32 27.29
C LEU A 145 42.51 -13.76 25.83
N GLU A 146 41.62 -13.18 25.02
CA GLU A 146 41.54 -13.44 23.58
C GLU A 146 42.79 -12.92 22.86
N LEU A 147 43.28 -11.72 23.20
CA LEU A 147 44.53 -11.19 22.66
C LEU A 147 45.71 -12.12 22.97
N ALA A 148 45.84 -12.59 24.22
CA ALA A 148 46.88 -13.55 24.60
C ALA A 148 46.77 -14.86 23.80
N ARG A 149 45.56 -15.40 23.64
CA ARG A 149 45.31 -16.58 22.80
C ARG A 149 45.71 -16.32 21.35
N ASP A 150 45.28 -15.21 20.78
CA ASP A 150 45.38 -14.91 19.36
C ASP A 150 46.84 -14.57 18.97
N GLU A 151 47.63 -13.95 19.85
CA GLU A 151 49.07 -13.73 19.67
C GLU A 151 49.84 -15.06 19.65
N LEU A 152 49.54 -15.97 20.59
CA LEU A 152 50.14 -17.31 20.60
C LEU A 152 49.77 -18.11 19.35
N LEU A 153 48.49 -18.08 18.96
CA LEU A 153 48.01 -18.71 17.73
C LEU A 153 48.65 -18.10 16.49
N PHE A 154 48.92 -16.80 16.49
CA PHE A 154 49.57 -16.12 15.38
C PHE A 154 51.04 -16.56 15.22
N GLU A 155 51.78 -16.71 16.32
CA GLU A 155 53.15 -17.23 16.27
C GLU A 155 53.20 -18.69 15.82
N VAL A 156 52.25 -19.53 16.26
CA VAL A 156 52.08 -20.89 15.72
C VAL A 156 51.73 -20.84 14.23
N TYR A 157 50.87 -19.90 13.82
CA TYR A 157 50.51 -19.70 12.41
C TYR A 157 51.68 -19.28 11.53
N LYS A 158 52.59 -18.43 12.00
CA LYS A 158 53.81 -18.06 11.26
C LYS A 158 54.81 -19.22 11.17
N SER A 159 54.78 -20.13 12.14
CA SER A 159 55.71 -21.25 12.19
C SER A 159 55.47 -22.24 11.03
N ASN A 160 56.57 -22.81 10.54
CA ASN A 160 56.57 -23.94 9.61
C ASN A 160 56.73 -25.28 10.36
N SER A 161 56.26 -25.37 11.60
CA SER A 161 56.34 -26.60 12.41
C SER A 161 55.51 -27.72 11.75
N PRO A 162 56.02 -28.96 11.65
CA PRO A 162 55.22 -30.10 11.21
C PRO A 162 54.06 -30.42 12.18
N ASN A 163 54.14 -29.95 13.44
CA ASN A 163 53.12 -30.16 14.49
C ASN A 163 52.14 -28.99 14.63
N LYS A 164 52.12 -28.06 13.69
CA LYS A 164 51.34 -26.81 13.74
C LYS A 164 49.87 -27.01 14.10
N ASP A 165 49.23 -28.02 13.52
CA ASP A 165 47.81 -28.30 13.79
C ASP A 165 47.58 -28.83 15.21
N TYR A 166 48.50 -29.63 15.73
CA TYR A 166 48.46 -30.10 17.13
C TYR A 166 48.65 -28.94 18.11
N GLU A 167 49.66 -28.10 17.88
CA GLU A 167 49.94 -26.91 18.71
C GLU A 167 48.77 -25.92 18.71
N LYS A 168 48.18 -25.69 17.53
CA LYS A 168 46.96 -24.88 17.39
C LYS A 168 45.80 -25.46 18.21
N ASN A 169 45.53 -26.76 18.09
CA ASN A 169 44.44 -27.41 18.82
C ASN A 169 44.66 -27.42 20.34
N LEU A 170 45.91 -27.56 20.78
CA LEU A 170 46.28 -27.45 22.19
C LEU A 170 45.94 -26.07 22.75
N LEU A 171 46.31 -25.00 22.05
CA LEU A 171 46.00 -23.62 22.46
C LEU A 171 44.49 -23.36 22.46
N ILE A 172 43.77 -23.81 21.42
CA ILE A 172 42.31 -23.67 21.38
C ILE A 172 41.67 -24.38 22.58
N THR A 173 42.12 -25.59 22.90
CA THR A 173 41.61 -26.37 24.04
C THR A 173 41.93 -25.68 25.37
N PHE A 174 43.13 -25.12 25.51
CA PHE A 174 43.53 -24.41 26.73
C PHE A 174 42.65 -23.18 27.00
N PHE A 175 42.30 -22.43 25.95
CA PHE A 175 41.49 -21.21 26.05
C PHE A 175 39.98 -21.45 25.88
N ILE A 176 39.50 -22.70 25.80
CA ILE A 176 38.08 -23.00 25.49
C ILE A 176 37.07 -22.33 26.44
N LYS A 177 37.43 -22.18 27.72
CA LYS A 177 36.58 -21.49 28.72
C LYS A 177 36.41 -19.99 28.45
N VAL A 178 37.26 -19.38 27.64
CA VAL A 178 37.10 -18.00 27.19
C VAL A 178 35.91 -17.89 26.22
N ASP A 179 35.69 -18.91 25.38
CA ASP A 179 34.55 -18.94 24.46
C ASP A 179 33.21 -19.07 25.23
N GLU A 180 33.21 -19.77 26.37
CA GLU A 180 32.07 -19.77 27.31
C GLU A 180 31.79 -18.35 27.83
N LEU A 181 32.82 -17.64 28.29
CA LEU A 181 32.67 -16.25 28.77
C LEU A 181 32.15 -15.29 27.70
N VAL A 182 32.59 -15.45 26.46
CA VAL A 182 32.09 -14.69 25.31
C VAL A 182 30.59 -14.98 25.11
N THR A 183 30.19 -16.24 25.23
CA THR A 183 28.79 -16.65 25.09
C THR A 183 27.92 -16.04 26.19
N ASP A 184 28.37 -16.11 27.45
CA ASP A 184 27.70 -15.52 28.62
C ASP A 184 27.59 -14.00 28.49
N LEU A 185 28.70 -13.31 28.14
CA LEU A 185 28.71 -11.87 27.88
C LEU A 185 27.69 -11.51 26.79
N SER A 186 27.73 -12.21 25.66
CA SER A 186 26.85 -11.90 24.53
C SER A 186 25.37 -12.10 24.91
N SER A 187 25.06 -13.14 25.69
CA SER A 187 23.69 -13.41 26.15
C SER A 187 23.16 -12.29 27.05
N ASN A 188 23.97 -11.82 28.01
CA ASN A 188 23.63 -10.66 28.85
C ASN A 188 23.44 -9.39 28.01
N MET A 189 24.31 -9.17 27.01
CA MET A 189 24.19 -8.03 26.10
C MET A 189 22.90 -8.08 25.28
N TRP A 190 22.54 -9.23 24.71
CA TRP A 190 21.31 -9.38 23.92
C TRP A 190 20.07 -9.20 24.77
N PHE A 191 20.09 -9.61 26.05
CA PHE A 191 19.01 -9.35 26.98
C PHE A 191 18.81 -7.83 27.22
N VAL A 192 19.90 -7.08 27.42
CA VAL A 192 19.83 -5.62 27.64
C VAL A 192 19.42 -4.89 26.35
N ILE A 193 20.05 -5.22 25.21
CA ILE A 193 19.74 -4.61 23.90
C ILE A 193 18.31 -4.92 23.49
N GLY A 194 17.84 -6.16 23.70
CA GLY A 194 16.47 -6.57 23.42
C GLY A 194 15.43 -5.82 24.24
N ARG A 195 15.83 -5.12 25.31
CA ARG A 195 14.97 -4.27 26.16
C ARG A 195 15.30 -2.79 26.03
N ALA A 196 15.93 -2.37 24.94
CA ALA A 196 16.45 -1.00 24.78
C ALA A 196 15.40 0.09 25.08
N LEU A 197 14.14 -0.11 24.67
CA LEU A 197 13.07 0.85 24.92
C LEU A 197 12.68 0.92 26.40
N GLU A 198 12.63 -0.22 27.10
CA GLU A 198 12.39 -0.28 28.54
C GLU A 198 13.55 0.31 29.34
N MET A 199 14.79 0.08 28.90
CA MET A 199 16.00 0.62 29.55
C MET A 199 16.02 2.15 29.54
N VAL A 200 15.43 2.76 28.51
CA VAL A 200 15.29 4.22 28.39
C VAL A 200 14.10 4.74 29.21
N LYS A 201 13.01 3.96 29.29
CA LYS A 201 11.80 4.32 30.05
C LYS A 201 11.98 4.26 31.58
N GLY A 202 12.62 3.20 32.08
CA GLY A 202 12.69 2.83 33.50
C GLY A 202 13.60 3.69 34.38
N SER A 203 13.68 5.00 34.13
CA SER A 203 14.62 5.94 34.78
C SER A 203 14.50 6.08 36.31
N GLU A 204 13.62 5.35 36.99
CA GLU A 204 13.49 5.37 38.46
C GLU A 204 14.76 4.87 39.18
N SER A 205 15.55 3.97 38.57
CA SER A 205 16.84 3.49 39.11
C SER A 205 18.09 4.11 38.47
N GLY A 206 17.94 4.96 37.44
CA GLY A 206 19.01 5.73 36.81
C GLY A 206 20.10 4.98 36.00
N SER A 207 20.26 3.65 36.14
CA SER A 207 21.33 2.89 35.48
C SER A 207 21.00 2.36 34.07
N GLY A 208 19.72 2.29 33.69
CA GLY A 208 19.27 1.62 32.47
C GLY A 208 19.94 2.11 31.17
N PRO A 209 19.91 3.43 30.87
CA PRO A 209 20.58 3.96 29.67
C PRO A 209 22.09 3.72 29.66
N GLN A 210 22.74 3.71 30.83
CA GLN A 210 24.18 3.48 30.95
C GLN A 210 24.56 2.03 30.62
N GLU A 211 23.74 1.07 31.03
CA GLU A 211 23.91 -0.35 30.70
C GLU A 211 23.75 -0.58 29.19
N LEU A 212 22.72 0.03 28.58
CA LEU A 212 22.53 -0.04 27.12
C LEU A 212 23.73 0.55 26.37
N VAL A 213 24.19 1.74 26.75
CA VAL A 213 25.41 2.36 26.18
C VAL A 213 26.62 1.46 26.37
N SER A 214 26.74 0.78 27.51
CA SER A 214 27.85 -0.15 27.77
C SER A 214 27.83 -1.32 26.79
N CYS A 215 26.67 -1.91 26.51
CA CYS A 215 26.51 -2.96 25.49
C CYS A 215 26.90 -2.44 24.10
N ILE A 216 26.40 -1.27 23.69
CA ILE A 216 26.71 -0.72 22.36
C ILE A 216 28.18 -0.36 22.21
N ARG A 217 28.84 0.12 23.27
CA ARG A 217 30.30 0.34 23.28
C ARG A 217 31.09 -0.95 23.10
N ILE A 218 30.61 -2.06 23.64
CA ILE A 218 31.22 -3.37 23.43
C ILE A 218 31.08 -3.77 21.96
N VAL A 219 29.87 -3.64 21.38
CA VAL A 219 29.62 -3.92 19.96
C VAL A 219 30.59 -3.13 19.07
N GLU A 220 30.73 -1.82 19.28
CA GLU A 220 31.64 -0.97 18.49
C GLU A 220 33.12 -1.30 18.68
N ARG A 221 33.52 -1.84 19.84
CA ARG A 221 34.89 -2.33 20.03
C ARG A 221 35.12 -3.61 19.25
N GLU A 222 34.17 -4.53 19.29
CA GLU A 222 34.25 -5.83 18.60
C GLU A 222 34.28 -5.65 17.08
N GLU A 223 33.45 -4.76 16.52
CA GLU A 223 33.47 -4.42 15.09
C GLU A 223 34.81 -3.79 14.66
N ARG A 224 35.46 -3.00 15.54
CA ARG A 224 36.78 -2.43 15.25
C ARG A 224 37.87 -3.51 15.20
N ILE A 225 37.78 -4.51 16.08
CA ILE A 225 38.69 -5.67 16.07
C ILE A 225 38.48 -6.50 14.80
N ASP A 226 37.21 -6.78 14.45
CA ASP A 226 36.87 -7.49 13.20
C ASP A 226 37.43 -6.78 11.97
N LYS A 227 37.23 -5.46 11.88
CA LYS A 227 37.75 -4.62 10.79
C LYS A 227 39.27 -4.67 10.69
N TYR A 228 39.98 -4.58 11.82
CA TYR A 228 41.44 -4.67 11.84
C TYR A 228 41.97 -5.97 11.22
N TYR A 229 41.40 -7.12 11.57
CA TYR A 229 41.83 -8.40 11.00
C TYR A 229 41.42 -8.58 9.53
N ILE A 230 40.26 -8.05 9.13
CA ILE A 230 39.83 -8.07 7.72
C ILE A 230 40.79 -7.26 6.85
N GLU A 231 41.17 -6.05 7.27
CA GLU A 231 42.13 -5.20 6.55
C GLU A 231 43.54 -5.82 6.52
N LYS A 232 43.95 -6.51 7.60
CA LYS A 232 45.26 -7.18 7.64
C LYS A 232 45.32 -8.41 6.72
N LYS A 233 44.17 -9.07 6.50
CA LYS A 233 44.04 -10.21 5.59
C LYS A 233 44.31 -9.84 4.12
N THR A 234 43.97 -8.63 3.70
CA THR A 234 44.11 -8.18 2.31
C THR A 234 45.55 -7.80 1.92
N HIS A 235 46.44 -7.60 2.91
CA HIS A 235 47.74 -6.94 2.69
C HIS A 235 48.99 -7.80 2.89
N ASP A 236 48.89 -9.11 3.15
CA ASP A 236 49.97 -10.15 3.09
C ASP A 236 49.83 -11.25 4.17
N ASN A 237 48.87 -11.13 5.10
CA ASN A 237 48.78 -12.03 6.26
C ASN A 237 47.39 -12.65 6.44
N ALA A 238 47.21 -13.91 6.03
CA ALA A 238 45.91 -14.59 6.03
C ALA A 238 45.44 -15.12 7.40
N PHE A 239 46.12 -14.78 8.49
CA PHE A 239 45.71 -15.19 9.83
C PHE A 239 44.42 -14.50 10.28
N MET A 240 43.43 -15.31 10.65
CA MET A 240 42.20 -14.86 11.29
C MET A 240 42.05 -15.58 12.62
N PRO A 241 41.83 -14.86 13.74
CA PRO A 241 41.51 -15.50 15.00
C PRO A 241 40.25 -16.38 14.92
N PRO A 242 40.17 -17.45 15.73
CA PRO A 242 38.98 -18.28 15.82
C PRO A 242 37.73 -17.46 16.17
N GLY A 243 36.60 -17.74 15.52
CA GLY A 243 35.32 -17.09 15.83
C GLY A 243 35.15 -15.66 15.32
N ARG A 244 36.08 -15.14 14.50
CA ARG A 244 36.01 -13.81 13.88
C ARG A 244 35.83 -13.91 12.35
N PRO A 245 35.15 -12.95 11.69
CA PRO A 245 34.46 -11.80 12.28
C PRO A 245 33.17 -12.20 12.98
N ARG A 246 32.83 -11.49 14.06
CA ARG A 246 31.65 -11.75 14.89
C ARG A 246 30.40 -11.04 14.39
N ASN A 247 30.54 -9.90 13.72
CA ASN A 247 29.41 -9.12 13.17
C ASN A 247 28.33 -8.78 14.22
N TRP A 248 28.73 -8.40 15.43
CA TRP A 248 27.83 -8.10 16.54
C TRP A 248 26.93 -6.89 16.28
N ARG A 249 27.33 -5.96 15.39
CA ARG A 249 26.45 -4.88 14.92
C ARG A 249 25.24 -5.43 14.16
N LYS A 250 25.46 -6.38 13.25
CA LYS A 250 24.35 -7.04 12.54
C LYS A 250 23.42 -7.74 13.53
N LYS A 251 24.00 -8.52 14.46
CA LYS A 251 23.24 -9.24 15.49
C LYS A 251 22.46 -8.32 16.43
N THR A 252 22.99 -7.13 16.74
CA THR A 252 22.29 -6.09 17.51
C THR A 252 20.96 -5.72 16.84
N PHE A 253 20.99 -5.47 15.53
CA PHE A 253 19.77 -5.11 14.80
C PHE A 253 18.80 -6.29 14.68
N GLU A 254 19.29 -7.52 14.49
CA GLU A 254 18.45 -8.73 14.50
C GLU A 254 17.74 -8.92 15.84
N VAL A 255 18.42 -8.67 16.97
CA VAL A 255 17.82 -8.74 18.31
C VAL A 255 16.74 -7.68 18.48
N LEU A 256 17.00 -6.44 18.06
CA LEU A 256 16.00 -5.35 18.13
C LEU A 256 14.78 -5.66 17.27
N GLU A 257 14.98 -6.12 16.03
CA GLU A 257 13.89 -6.51 15.12
C GLU A 257 13.06 -7.66 15.71
N LYS A 258 13.71 -8.66 16.31
CA LYS A 258 13.02 -9.76 16.99
C LYS A 258 12.17 -9.28 18.16
N THR A 259 12.68 -8.35 18.98
CA THR A 259 11.88 -7.73 20.05
C THR A 259 10.67 -7.00 19.49
N VAL A 260 10.85 -6.18 18.45
CA VAL A 260 9.76 -5.44 17.80
C VAL A 260 8.70 -6.41 17.27
N TRP A 261 9.13 -7.50 16.61
CA TRP A 261 8.22 -8.56 16.16
C TRP A 261 7.45 -9.19 17.32
N SER A 262 8.13 -9.61 18.39
CA SER A 262 7.48 -10.20 19.56
C SER A 262 6.49 -9.24 20.23
N ARG A 263 6.71 -7.92 20.16
CA ARG A 263 5.75 -6.92 20.64
C ARG A 263 4.54 -6.79 19.72
N VAL A 264 4.73 -6.79 18.39
CA VAL A 264 3.62 -6.71 17.43
C VAL A 264 2.76 -7.98 17.46
N GLU A 265 3.40 -9.16 17.49
CA GLU A 265 2.71 -10.45 17.52
C GLU A 265 2.11 -10.75 18.91
N GLY A 266 2.88 -10.55 19.98
CA GLY A 266 2.49 -10.88 21.35
C GLY A 266 1.33 -10.05 21.92
N ASN A 267 0.92 -8.97 21.24
CA ASN A 267 -0.26 -8.20 21.59
C ASN A 267 -1.58 -8.85 21.14
N GLN A 268 -1.54 -9.93 20.36
CA GLN A 268 -2.73 -10.70 20.00
C GLN A 268 -3.11 -11.67 21.14
N LEU A 269 -3.87 -11.15 22.11
CA LEU A 269 -4.32 -11.92 23.28
C LEU A 269 -5.61 -12.70 23.03
N GLU A 270 -6.38 -12.29 22.03
CA GLU A 270 -7.72 -12.81 21.73
C GLU A 270 -7.75 -13.32 20.28
N ASP A 271 -8.54 -14.37 20.05
CA ASP A 271 -8.88 -14.86 18.73
C ASP A 271 -10.39 -14.75 18.49
N ARG A 272 -10.83 -15.15 17.29
CA ARG A 272 -12.24 -15.12 16.91
C ARG A 272 -13.14 -15.96 17.82
N THR A 273 -12.61 -17.03 18.44
CA THR A 273 -13.39 -17.91 19.33
C THR A 273 -13.67 -17.27 20.68
N LEU A 274 -12.72 -16.46 21.16
CA LEU A 274 -12.83 -15.74 22.43
C LEU A 274 -13.63 -14.45 22.30
N ASN A 275 -13.45 -13.70 21.21
CA ASN A 275 -14.11 -12.42 21.02
C ASN A 275 -14.35 -12.08 19.54
N LYS A 276 -15.59 -11.74 19.18
CA LYS A 276 -15.95 -11.31 17.82
C LYS A 276 -15.27 -10.00 17.40
N ALA A 277 -14.81 -9.19 18.35
CA ALA A 277 -14.10 -7.94 18.10
C ALA A 277 -12.58 -8.04 18.33
N TRP A 278 -12.02 -9.26 18.28
CA TRP A 278 -10.59 -9.50 18.53
C TRP A 278 -9.69 -8.63 17.63
N LEU A 279 -10.03 -8.50 16.33
CA LEU A 279 -9.18 -7.78 15.38
C LEU A 279 -9.16 -6.27 15.65
N ALA A 280 -10.32 -5.64 15.91
CA ALA A 280 -10.38 -4.23 16.32
C ALA A 280 -9.55 -3.97 17.59
N ARG A 281 -9.64 -4.84 18.59
CA ARG A 281 -8.88 -4.71 19.85
C ARG A 281 -7.38 -4.89 19.64
N TYR A 282 -7.00 -5.88 18.82
CA TYR A 282 -5.61 -6.12 18.43
C TYR A 282 -5.03 -4.89 17.71
N LEU A 283 -5.72 -4.38 16.70
CA LEU A 283 -5.30 -3.23 15.91
C LEU A 283 -5.18 -1.95 16.75
N GLU A 284 -6.09 -1.75 17.70
CA GLU A 284 -6.03 -0.63 18.65
C GLU A 284 -4.86 -0.77 19.64
N MET A 285 -4.56 -2.00 20.08
CA MET A 285 -3.38 -2.25 20.91
C MET A 285 -2.09 -2.01 20.12
N CYS A 286 -2.00 -2.47 18.87
CA CYS A 286 -0.89 -2.18 17.98
C CYS A 286 -0.70 -0.67 17.80
N ARG A 287 -1.77 0.10 17.58
CA ARG A 287 -1.70 1.57 17.47
C ARG A 287 -1.04 2.19 18.71
N LYS A 288 -1.50 1.83 19.91
CA LYS A 288 -0.95 2.35 21.18
C LYS A 288 0.52 1.98 21.34
N VAL A 289 0.85 0.70 21.17
CA VAL A 289 2.22 0.21 21.36
C VAL A 289 3.19 0.82 20.36
N ILE A 290 2.83 0.90 19.07
CA ILE A 290 3.69 1.52 18.04
C ILE A 290 3.96 3.00 18.40
N VAL A 291 2.94 3.76 18.77
CA VAL A 291 3.10 5.19 19.07
C VAL A 291 3.95 5.39 20.33
N ASP A 292 3.68 4.65 21.41
CA ASP A 292 4.44 4.74 22.66
C ASP A 292 5.90 4.32 22.46
N ASP A 293 6.12 3.25 21.71
CA ASP A 293 7.45 2.69 21.47
C ASP A 293 8.30 3.59 20.57
N LEU A 294 7.71 4.16 19.52
CA LEU A 294 8.42 5.12 18.67
C LEU A 294 8.73 6.41 19.43
N GLN A 295 7.89 6.83 20.40
CA GLN A 295 8.27 7.93 21.30
C GLN A 295 9.48 7.57 22.18
N LEU A 296 9.52 6.35 22.72
CA LEU A 296 10.67 5.85 23.49
C LEU A 296 11.92 5.68 22.62
N ALA A 297 11.76 5.27 21.36
CA ALA A 297 12.86 5.13 20.41
C ALA A 297 13.56 6.47 20.15
N ARG A 298 12.82 7.59 20.18
CA ARG A 298 13.43 8.94 20.12
C ARG A 298 14.28 9.22 21.36
N ALA A 299 13.78 8.87 22.54
CA ALA A 299 14.55 9.02 23.78
C ALA A 299 15.78 8.09 23.82
N ALA A 300 15.78 7.01 23.03
CA ALA A 300 16.90 6.08 22.91
C ALA A 300 18.05 6.60 22.02
N ILE A 301 17.84 7.62 21.18
CA ILE A 301 18.85 8.15 20.25
C ILE A 301 20.23 8.40 20.91
N PRO A 302 20.34 9.02 22.09
CA PRO A 302 21.64 9.28 22.72
C PRO A 302 22.39 8.00 23.15
N CYS A 303 21.71 6.86 23.24
CA CYS A 303 22.31 5.59 23.65
C CYS A 303 23.04 4.87 22.50
N PHE A 304 22.82 5.28 21.25
CA PHE A 304 23.37 4.66 20.06
C PHE A 304 24.27 5.62 19.28
N PRO A 305 25.27 5.11 18.54
CA PRO A 305 26.05 5.89 17.59
C PRO A 305 25.17 6.61 16.54
N PRO A 306 25.52 7.84 16.12
CA PRO A 306 24.72 8.58 15.14
C PRO A 306 24.60 7.88 13.77
N ASP A 307 25.62 7.13 13.35
CA ASP A 307 25.64 6.37 12.10
C ASP A 307 24.63 5.20 12.10
N TYR A 308 24.11 4.81 13.26
CA TYR A 308 23.09 3.75 13.33
C TYR A 308 21.71 4.22 12.86
N GLN A 309 21.45 5.53 12.90
CA GLN A 309 20.13 6.11 12.58
C GLN A 309 19.00 5.35 13.29
N ILE A 310 19.18 5.12 14.60
CA ILE A 310 18.40 4.12 15.34
C ILE A 310 16.90 4.41 15.32
N TYR A 311 16.51 5.69 15.33
CA TYR A 311 15.10 6.08 15.29
C TYR A 311 14.45 5.67 13.97
N ASP A 312 15.05 6.04 12.83
CA ASP A 312 14.56 5.65 11.51
C ASP A 312 14.52 4.13 11.37
N ARG A 313 15.54 3.44 11.88
CA ARG A 313 15.57 1.97 11.88
C ARG A 313 14.43 1.36 12.70
N PHE A 314 14.10 1.91 13.87
CA PHE A 314 12.92 1.47 14.62
C PHE A 314 11.62 1.72 13.84
N VAL A 315 11.46 2.88 13.20
CA VAL A 315 10.30 3.17 12.33
C VAL A 315 10.14 2.09 11.26
N HIS A 316 11.22 1.75 10.56
CA HIS A 316 11.22 0.69 9.55
C HIS A 316 10.96 -0.70 10.14
N MET A 317 11.53 -1.03 11.31
CA MET A 317 11.27 -2.31 11.98
C MET A 317 9.80 -2.47 12.35
N TYR A 318 9.18 -1.46 12.99
CA TYR A 318 7.76 -1.49 13.34
C TYR A 318 6.89 -1.57 12.10
N HIS A 319 7.18 -0.76 11.08
CA HIS A 319 6.46 -0.79 9.82
C HIS A 319 6.55 -2.17 9.15
N ASN A 320 7.74 -2.75 9.00
CA ASN A 320 7.91 -4.05 8.38
C ASN A 320 7.21 -5.16 9.16
N CYS A 321 7.30 -5.15 10.49
CA CYS A 321 6.65 -6.16 11.34
C CYS A 321 5.12 -6.07 11.24
N ILE A 322 4.54 -4.87 11.33
CA ILE A 322 3.08 -4.73 11.22
C ILE A 322 2.59 -5.08 9.81
N CYS A 323 3.31 -4.66 8.77
CA CYS A 323 2.97 -5.01 7.39
C CYS A 323 3.01 -6.53 7.18
N LYS A 324 4.04 -7.22 7.69
CA LYS A 324 4.11 -8.68 7.63
C LYS A 324 2.91 -9.31 8.34
N ARG A 325 2.59 -8.87 9.56
CA ARG A 325 1.47 -9.43 10.32
C ARG A 325 0.11 -9.18 9.67
N LEU A 326 -0.13 -7.97 9.14
CA LEU A 326 -1.37 -7.66 8.43
C LEU A 326 -1.51 -8.41 7.12
N ARG A 327 -0.39 -8.72 6.43
CA ARG A 327 -0.41 -9.60 5.25
C ARG A 327 -0.78 -11.03 5.60
N GLU A 328 -0.32 -11.55 6.74
CA GLU A 328 -0.74 -12.87 7.26
C GLU A 328 -2.25 -12.88 7.53
N ILE A 329 -2.77 -11.88 8.26
CA ILE A 329 -4.21 -11.75 8.54
C ILE A 329 -5.03 -11.59 7.24
N ALA A 330 -4.55 -10.79 6.29
CA ALA A 330 -5.22 -10.58 5.00
C ALA A 330 -5.25 -11.83 4.11
N ALA A 331 -4.36 -12.80 4.33
CA ALA A 331 -4.34 -14.08 3.61
C ALA A 331 -5.35 -15.08 4.17
N GLU A 332 -5.84 -14.87 5.40
CA GLU A 332 -6.87 -15.71 6.02
C GLU A 332 -8.29 -15.37 5.52
N ARG A 333 -9.24 -16.25 5.80
CA ARG A 333 -10.66 -16.01 5.48
C ARG A 333 -11.30 -15.13 6.56
N LEU A 334 -11.33 -13.83 6.28
CA LEU A 334 -11.94 -12.82 7.14
C LEU A 334 -13.47 -12.81 7.06
N GLU A 335 -14.12 -12.53 8.18
CA GLU A 335 -15.54 -12.17 8.22
C GLU A 335 -15.73 -10.70 7.79
N LYS A 336 -16.95 -10.32 7.40
CA LYS A 336 -17.23 -8.95 6.93
C LYS A 336 -16.85 -7.88 7.95
N SER A 337 -17.11 -8.11 9.24
CA SER A 337 -16.73 -7.19 10.32
C SER A 337 -15.22 -7.02 10.43
N GLU A 338 -14.46 -8.11 10.36
CA GLU A 338 -13.00 -8.11 10.41
C GLU A 338 -12.39 -7.45 9.17
N LEU A 339 -12.97 -7.70 8.00
CA LEU A 339 -12.56 -7.09 6.74
C LEU A 339 -12.72 -5.56 6.79
N VAL A 340 -13.85 -5.07 7.32
CA VAL A 340 -14.08 -3.63 7.52
C VAL A 340 -13.05 -3.06 8.50
N GLN A 341 -12.83 -3.72 9.64
CA GLN A 341 -11.86 -3.27 10.65
C GLN A 341 -10.44 -3.18 10.08
N LEU A 342 -10.00 -4.21 9.33
CA LEU A 342 -8.69 -4.24 8.69
C LEU A 342 -8.53 -3.11 7.66
N LEU A 343 -9.48 -2.98 6.74
CA LEU A 343 -9.40 -1.99 5.67
C LEU A 343 -9.45 -0.56 6.22
N SER A 344 -10.35 -0.29 7.18
CA SER A 344 -10.44 1.00 7.86
C SER A 344 -9.14 1.36 8.61
N TRP A 345 -8.53 0.39 9.28
CA TRP A 345 -7.26 0.61 9.97
C TRP A 345 -6.11 0.91 9.00
N ILE A 346 -6.06 0.25 7.83
CA ILE A 346 -5.04 0.54 6.81
C ILE A 346 -5.17 1.99 6.30
N GLN A 347 -6.38 2.51 6.17
CA GLN A 347 -6.59 3.91 5.77
C GLN A 347 -6.10 4.90 6.83
N THR A 348 -6.31 4.58 8.10
CA THR A 348 -5.94 5.43 9.23
C THR A 348 -4.48 5.27 9.66
N TYR A 349 -3.78 4.23 9.21
CA TYR A 349 -2.38 3.93 9.57
C TYR A 349 -1.41 5.09 9.31
N GLY A 350 -1.57 5.80 8.19
CA GLY A 350 -0.78 6.98 7.84
C GLY A 350 -1.23 8.28 8.51
N GLY A 351 -2.37 8.26 9.22
CA GLY A 351 -3.04 9.44 9.79
C GLY A 351 -2.47 9.93 11.12
N GLU A 352 -3.06 11.01 11.66
CA GLU A 352 -2.57 11.70 12.86
C GLU A 352 -2.59 10.83 14.14
N GLU A 353 -3.42 9.79 14.18
CA GLU A 353 -3.55 8.91 15.35
C GLU A 353 -2.46 7.83 15.46
N LEU A 354 -1.65 7.65 14.41
CA LEU A 354 -0.63 6.60 14.32
C LEU A 354 0.69 7.14 13.72
N LEU A 355 1.09 6.79 12.49
CA LEU A 355 2.39 7.21 11.93
C LEU A 355 2.45 8.70 11.63
N GLY A 356 1.33 9.32 11.25
CA GLY A 356 1.22 10.76 11.01
C GLY A 356 1.16 11.60 12.28
N ASN A 357 1.32 10.99 13.47
CA ASN A 357 1.32 11.71 14.73
C ASN A 357 2.47 12.72 14.78
N ARG A 358 2.14 14.00 15.02
CA ARG A 358 3.10 15.11 15.02
C ARG A 358 4.25 14.93 16.01
N ARG A 359 4.04 14.16 17.09
CA ARG A 359 5.09 13.84 18.08
C ARG A 359 6.16 12.90 17.53
N LEU A 360 5.82 12.08 16.53
CA LEU A 360 6.76 11.16 15.90
C LEU A 360 7.64 11.87 14.88
N GLN A 361 7.14 12.90 14.19
CA GLN A 361 7.88 13.61 13.12
C GLN A 361 8.31 12.67 11.97
N ILE A 362 7.46 11.70 11.64
CA ILE A 362 7.67 10.77 10.52
C ILE A 362 6.96 11.33 9.30
N ASN A 363 7.62 11.27 8.13
CA ASN A 363 6.94 11.48 6.86
C ASN A 363 6.21 10.18 6.47
N SER A 364 4.99 10.00 6.97
CA SER A 364 4.20 8.78 6.75
C SER A 364 3.86 8.56 5.27
N SER A 365 3.65 9.63 4.50
CA SER A 365 3.36 9.56 3.06
C SER A 365 4.51 8.91 2.28
N ALA A 366 5.74 9.41 2.45
CA ALA A 366 6.91 8.86 1.77
C ALA A 366 7.16 7.39 2.13
N LEU A 367 7.01 7.03 3.41
CA LEU A 367 7.18 5.65 3.86
C LEU A 367 6.17 4.69 3.22
N LEU A 368 4.92 5.11 3.07
CA LEU A 368 3.84 4.31 2.48
C LEU A 368 3.92 4.24 0.96
N GLU A 369 4.52 5.23 0.30
CA GLU A 369 4.84 5.18 -1.13
C GLU A 369 5.92 4.14 -1.42
N ASP A 370 6.99 4.11 -0.63
CA ASP A 370 8.08 3.16 -0.80
C ASP A 370 7.67 1.72 -0.40
N ASN A 371 6.98 1.59 0.74
CA ASN A 371 6.57 0.30 1.30
C ASN A 371 5.10 0.36 1.73
N PRO A 372 4.14 0.01 0.84
CA PRO A 372 2.74 -0.03 1.23
C PRO A 372 2.44 -1.21 2.17
N VAL A 373 1.46 -1.02 3.06
CA VAL A 373 1.05 -2.02 4.05
C VAL A 373 0.67 -3.34 3.37
N LEU A 374 -0.23 -3.23 2.39
CA LEU A 374 -0.63 -4.31 1.50
C LEU A 374 -0.32 -3.92 0.07
N SER A 375 -0.02 -4.90 -0.77
CA SER A 375 0.11 -4.66 -2.21
C SER A 375 -1.25 -4.24 -2.79
N ARG A 376 -1.21 -3.52 -3.92
CA ARG A 376 -2.45 -3.08 -4.59
C ARG A 376 -3.33 -4.26 -5.01
N SER A 377 -2.73 -5.38 -5.42
CA SER A 377 -3.47 -6.61 -5.77
C SER A 377 -4.17 -7.23 -4.56
N SER A 378 -3.50 -7.30 -3.41
CA SER A 378 -4.09 -7.78 -2.16
C SER A 378 -5.24 -6.88 -1.70
N LEU A 379 -5.09 -5.55 -1.77
CA LEU A 379 -6.17 -4.61 -1.45
C LEU A 379 -7.38 -4.79 -2.38
N CYS A 380 -7.15 -4.92 -3.69
CA CYS A 380 -8.22 -5.17 -4.66
C CYS A 380 -8.97 -6.48 -4.35
N SER A 381 -8.25 -7.54 -3.96
CA SER A 381 -8.87 -8.81 -3.56
C SER A 381 -9.75 -8.67 -2.31
N LEU A 382 -9.30 -7.92 -1.30
CA LEU A 382 -10.08 -7.63 -0.11
C LEU A 382 -11.33 -6.78 -0.42
N TYR A 383 -11.20 -5.77 -1.28
CA TYR A 383 -12.33 -4.96 -1.74
C TYR A 383 -13.36 -5.78 -2.50
N ASN A 384 -12.94 -6.69 -3.38
CA ASN A 384 -13.85 -7.60 -4.07
C ASN A 384 -14.59 -8.50 -3.06
N SER A 385 -13.87 -9.06 -2.09
CA SER A 385 -14.46 -9.88 -1.02
C SER A 385 -15.52 -9.10 -0.22
N PHE A 386 -15.25 -7.82 0.09
CA PHE A 386 -16.21 -6.95 0.77
C PHE A 386 -17.47 -6.70 -0.07
N ILE A 387 -17.30 -6.44 -1.36
CA ILE A 387 -18.40 -6.22 -2.31
C ILE A 387 -19.25 -7.49 -2.43
N ASP A 388 -18.63 -8.66 -2.56
CA ASP A 388 -19.33 -9.94 -2.70
C ASP A 388 -20.12 -10.32 -1.43
N MET A 389 -19.51 -10.13 -0.25
CA MET A 389 -20.22 -10.32 1.03
C MET A 389 -21.40 -9.34 1.15
N THR A 390 -21.22 -8.09 0.74
CA THR A 390 -22.29 -7.09 0.74
C THR A 390 -23.41 -7.42 -0.24
N ARG A 391 -23.09 -7.99 -1.41
CA ARG A 391 -24.10 -8.50 -2.36
C ARG A 391 -24.96 -9.58 -1.70
N SER A 392 -24.32 -10.54 -1.05
CA SER A 392 -25.00 -11.65 -0.36
C SER A 392 -25.91 -11.13 0.75
N ASP A 393 -25.42 -10.21 1.59
CA ASP A 393 -26.20 -9.61 2.67
C ASP A 393 -27.42 -8.87 2.13
N MET A 394 -27.23 -8.07 1.07
CA MET A 394 -28.29 -7.29 0.45
C MET A 394 -29.37 -8.18 -0.17
N LYS A 395 -28.97 -9.25 -0.86
CA LYS A 395 -29.90 -10.23 -1.44
C LYS A 395 -30.75 -10.90 -0.35
N ASN A 396 -30.11 -11.41 0.70
CA ASN A 396 -30.80 -12.06 1.82
C ASN A 396 -31.76 -11.10 2.53
N TRP A 397 -31.35 -9.85 2.67
CA TRP A 397 -32.16 -8.82 3.30
C TRP A 397 -33.37 -8.43 2.44
N LEU A 398 -33.19 -8.25 1.13
CA LEU A 398 -34.26 -7.93 0.19
C LEU A 398 -35.28 -9.08 0.08
N GLU A 399 -34.81 -10.32 0.14
CA GLU A 399 -35.67 -11.51 0.17
C GLU A 399 -36.53 -11.56 1.44
N LYS A 400 -35.96 -11.22 2.60
CA LYS A 400 -36.72 -11.09 3.85
C LYS A 400 -37.73 -9.95 3.80
N ALA A 401 -37.36 -8.80 3.25
CA ALA A 401 -38.26 -7.66 3.08
C ALA A 401 -39.44 -8.01 2.17
N LEU A 402 -39.20 -8.73 1.07
CA LEU A 402 -40.25 -9.23 0.18
C LEU A 402 -41.18 -10.22 0.89
N SER A 403 -40.62 -11.15 1.67
CA SER A 403 -41.43 -12.10 2.44
C SER A 403 -42.32 -11.39 3.46
N ALA A 404 -41.79 -10.39 4.16
CA ALA A 404 -42.57 -9.62 5.13
C ALA A 404 -43.74 -8.87 4.47
N GLU A 405 -43.51 -8.25 3.31
CA GLU A 405 -44.58 -7.60 2.53
C GLU A 405 -45.66 -8.60 2.13
N LYS A 406 -45.28 -9.78 1.63
CA LYS A 406 -46.24 -10.84 1.28
C LYS A 406 -47.08 -11.29 2.47
N ASP A 407 -46.45 -11.45 3.62
CA ASP A 407 -47.15 -11.82 4.85
C ASP A 407 -48.13 -10.73 5.26
N ASP A 408 -47.76 -9.46 5.12
CA ASP A 408 -48.63 -8.31 5.41
C ASP A 408 -49.85 -8.26 4.48
N TRP A 409 -49.68 -8.54 3.18
CA TRP A 409 -50.80 -8.60 2.22
C TRP A 409 -51.86 -9.66 2.59
N ASN A 410 -51.47 -10.69 3.35
CA ASN A 410 -52.34 -11.78 3.78
C ASN A 410 -53.03 -11.52 5.14
N LYS A 411 -52.68 -10.44 5.87
CA LYS A 411 -53.22 -10.17 7.22
C LYS A 411 -54.63 -9.60 7.23
N HIS A 412 -55.18 -9.24 6.07
CA HIS A 412 -56.48 -8.55 5.93
C HIS A 412 -56.56 -7.26 6.76
N VAL A 413 -55.43 -6.58 6.91
CA VAL A 413 -55.33 -5.29 7.59
C VAL A 413 -55.15 -4.22 6.51
N ARG A 414 -55.90 -3.12 6.65
CA ARG A 414 -55.78 -1.97 5.76
C ARG A 414 -54.38 -1.34 5.89
N PRO A 415 -53.69 -0.99 4.80
CA PRO A 415 -52.39 -0.33 4.87
C PRO A 415 -52.47 1.03 5.57
N ASP A 416 -51.33 1.48 6.09
CA ASP A 416 -51.22 2.77 6.78
C ASP A 416 -51.38 3.95 5.81
N GLU A 417 -51.92 5.06 6.32
CA GLU A 417 -52.09 6.32 5.59
C GLU A 417 -50.99 7.32 5.95
N ASP A 418 -50.40 7.97 4.95
CA ASP A 418 -49.46 9.07 5.17
C ASP A 418 -50.19 10.36 5.57
N ASN A 419 -49.42 11.43 5.83
CA ASN A 419 -49.98 12.74 6.21
C ASN A 419 -50.92 13.37 5.16
N PHE A 420 -50.92 12.85 3.93
CA PHE A 420 -51.77 13.28 2.83
C PHE A 420 -52.92 12.31 2.55
N GLY A 421 -53.05 11.25 3.38
CA GLY A 421 -54.06 10.22 3.24
C GLY A 421 -53.73 9.18 2.16
N TYR A 422 -52.50 9.06 1.69
CA TYR A 422 -52.11 8.03 0.72
C TYR A 422 -51.69 6.76 1.43
N PHE A 423 -52.15 5.61 0.92
CA PHE A 423 -51.72 4.32 1.48
C PHE A 423 -50.25 4.05 1.16
N TYR A 424 -49.50 3.55 2.13
CA TYR A 424 -48.10 3.17 1.96
C TYR A 424 -47.74 1.96 2.83
N THR A 425 -46.59 1.36 2.54
CA THR A 425 -45.92 0.45 3.47
C THR A 425 -44.52 0.96 3.77
N SER A 426 -43.89 0.41 4.80
CA SER A 426 -42.54 0.80 5.20
C SER A 426 -41.45 0.38 4.21
N LEU A 427 -41.77 -0.44 3.19
CA LEU A 427 -40.82 -1.03 2.25
C LEU A 427 -39.86 -0.01 1.59
N PRO A 428 -40.32 1.08 0.94
CA PRO A 428 -39.39 2.03 0.30
C PRO A 428 -38.41 2.65 1.31
N ASN A 429 -38.92 3.07 2.47
CA ASN A 429 -38.08 3.68 3.52
C ASN A 429 -37.02 2.69 4.03
N ILE A 430 -37.41 1.43 4.23
CA ILE A 430 -36.52 0.38 4.67
C ILE A 430 -35.44 0.09 3.61
N MET A 431 -35.82 -0.05 2.33
CA MET A 431 -34.88 -0.32 1.22
C MET A 431 -33.82 0.77 1.06
N PHE A 432 -34.25 2.03 0.95
CA PHE A 432 -33.34 3.15 0.73
C PHE A 432 -32.57 3.54 2.00
N GLY A 433 -33.10 3.21 3.19
CA GLY A 433 -32.36 3.27 4.45
C GLY A 433 -31.18 2.29 4.46
N MET A 434 -31.41 1.03 4.09
CA MET A 434 -30.36 0.02 3.99
C MET A 434 -29.27 0.38 2.97
N LEU A 435 -29.65 0.96 1.82
CA LEU A 435 -28.69 1.49 0.85
C LEU A 435 -27.78 2.57 1.48
N ARG A 436 -28.38 3.56 2.16
CA ARG A 436 -27.63 4.64 2.82
C ARG A 436 -26.66 4.10 3.86
N ASP A 437 -27.10 3.13 4.66
CA ASP A 437 -26.28 2.53 5.71
C ASP A 437 -25.11 1.73 5.09
N THR A 438 -25.36 1.03 3.98
CA THR A 438 -24.32 0.29 3.22
C THR A 438 -23.29 1.23 2.59
N VAL A 439 -23.72 2.37 2.04
CA VAL A 439 -22.82 3.40 1.51
C VAL A 439 -22.01 4.05 2.64
N THR A 440 -22.59 4.23 3.82
CA THR A 440 -21.88 4.75 5.00
C THR A 440 -20.78 3.78 5.45
N LEU A 441 -21.08 2.48 5.51
CA LEU A 441 -20.08 1.45 5.78
C LEU A 441 -18.97 1.41 4.71
N ALA A 442 -19.31 1.60 3.43
CA ALA A 442 -18.31 1.65 2.36
C ALA A 442 -17.35 2.84 2.50
N LYS A 443 -17.82 3.99 3.02
CA LYS A 443 -16.96 5.15 3.30
C LYS A 443 -15.92 4.88 4.38
N GLU A 444 -16.24 4.05 5.37
CA GLU A 444 -15.29 3.64 6.42
C GLU A 444 -14.19 2.71 5.89
N VAL A 445 -14.47 2.00 4.79
CA VAL A 445 -13.56 1.05 4.15
C VAL A 445 -12.67 1.72 3.10
N SER A 446 -13.30 2.38 2.12
CA SER A 446 -12.63 3.17 1.09
C SER A 446 -13.62 3.88 0.17
N ILE A 447 -13.30 5.14 -0.17
CA ILE A 447 -14.02 5.94 -1.15
C ILE A 447 -14.05 5.24 -2.52
N GLU A 448 -13.00 4.49 -2.87
CA GLU A 448 -12.86 3.78 -4.15
C GLU A 448 -13.92 2.67 -4.34
N VAL A 449 -14.49 2.16 -3.25
CA VAL A 449 -15.45 1.04 -3.27
C VAL A 449 -16.90 1.55 -3.42
N ILE A 450 -17.15 2.82 -3.12
CA ILE A 450 -18.50 3.42 -3.14
C ILE A 450 -19.20 3.25 -4.50
N PRO A 451 -18.57 3.53 -5.66
CA PRO A 451 -19.23 3.33 -6.95
C PRO A 451 -19.64 1.87 -7.20
N SER A 452 -18.80 0.93 -6.75
CA SER A 452 -19.10 -0.51 -6.86
C SER A 452 -20.30 -0.91 -6.01
N ILE A 453 -20.41 -0.36 -4.81
CA ILE A 453 -21.51 -0.63 -3.87
C ILE A 453 -22.81 -0.02 -4.36
N ILE A 454 -22.79 1.21 -4.89
CA ILE A 454 -23.97 1.85 -5.46
C ILE A 454 -24.48 1.05 -6.66
N ASN A 455 -23.58 0.69 -7.59
CA ASN A 455 -23.96 -0.11 -8.75
C ASN A 455 -24.55 -1.47 -8.36
N LEU A 456 -23.90 -2.17 -7.42
CA LEU A 456 -24.41 -3.42 -6.86
C LEU A 456 -25.81 -3.24 -6.29
N ALA A 457 -26.04 -2.18 -5.52
CA ALA A 457 -27.36 -1.93 -4.94
C ALA A 457 -28.45 -1.71 -5.99
N ILE A 458 -28.14 -0.98 -7.05
CA ILE A 458 -29.07 -0.75 -8.18
C ILE A 458 -29.37 -2.06 -8.90
N GLU A 459 -28.37 -2.92 -9.13
CA GLU A 459 -28.56 -4.25 -9.71
C GLU A 459 -29.48 -5.12 -8.84
N GLU A 460 -29.25 -5.18 -7.53
CA GLU A 460 -30.08 -5.97 -6.62
C GLU A 460 -31.50 -5.39 -6.49
N PHE A 461 -31.66 -4.07 -6.50
CA PHE A 461 -32.97 -3.42 -6.58
C PHE A 461 -33.70 -3.73 -7.88
N PHE A 462 -33.00 -3.83 -9.00
CA PHE A 462 -33.60 -4.25 -10.28
C PHE A 462 -34.11 -5.70 -10.20
N VAL A 463 -33.32 -6.61 -9.62
CA VAL A 463 -33.75 -7.99 -9.40
C VAL A 463 -34.96 -8.05 -8.46
N PHE A 464 -34.94 -7.29 -7.37
CA PHE A 464 -36.06 -7.18 -6.46
C PHE A 464 -37.31 -6.61 -7.15
N ALA A 465 -37.17 -5.61 -8.01
CA ALA A 465 -38.29 -5.03 -8.77
C ALA A 465 -39.07 -6.06 -9.58
N ASN A 466 -38.34 -6.97 -10.23
CA ASN A 466 -38.93 -8.07 -10.97
C ASN A 466 -39.71 -9.00 -10.05
N ARG A 467 -39.07 -9.45 -8.96
CA ARG A 467 -39.68 -10.38 -8.00
C ARG A 467 -40.91 -9.77 -7.32
N TYR A 468 -40.82 -8.51 -6.89
CA TYR A 468 -41.95 -7.79 -6.28
C TYR A 468 -43.15 -7.75 -7.22
N LYS A 469 -42.89 -7.45 -8.51
CA LYS A 469 -43.92 -7.48 -9.57
C LYS A 469 -44.57 -8.84 -9.73
N ASP A 470 -43.77 -9.89 -9.78
CA ASP A 470 -44.28 -11.26 -9.95
C ASP A 470 -45.11 -11.69 -8.72
N GLU A 471 -44.71 -11.29 -7.52
CA GLU A 471 -45.41 -11.60 -6.27
C GLU A 471 -46.76 -10.88 -6.15
N PHE A 472 -46.82 -9.57 -6.42
CA PHE A 472 -48.13 -8.88 -6.40
C PHE A 472 -49.03 -9.29 -7.59
N THR A 473 -48.45 -9.80 -8.68
CA THR A 473 -49.21 -10.43 -9.77
C THR A 473 -49.81 -11.76 -9.33
N SER A 474 -49.05 -12.58 -8.58
CA SER A 474 -49.58 -13.81 -7.97
C SER A 474 -50.69 -13.51 -6.95
N TYR A 475 -50.50 -12.47 -6.13
CA TYR A 475 -51.51 -11.97 -5.20
C TYR A 475 -52.81 -11.60 -5.92
N ARG A 476 -52.71 -10.82 -7.01
CA ARG A 476 -53.84 -10.49 -7.89
C ARG A 476 -54.53 -11.74 -8.47
N ASN A 477 -53.77 -12.70 -8.99
CA ASN A 477 -54.38 -13.90 -9.59
C ASN A 477 -55.20 -14.70 -8.56
N LYS A 478 -54.66 -14.90 -7.35
CA LYS A 478 -55.38 -15.57 -6.25
C LYS A 478 -56.66 -14.81 -5.84
N TYR A 479 -56.64 -13.48 -5.88
CA TYR A 479 -57.83 -12.66 -5.61
C TYR A 479 -58.94 -12.90 -6.64
N PHE A 480 -58.61 -12.88 -7.94
CA PHE A 480 -59.61 -13.09 -8.99
C PHE A 480 -60.08 -14.54 -9.10
N GLU A 481 -59.30 -15.52 -8.65
CA GLU A 481 -59.75 -16.91 -8.49
C GLU A 481 -60.85 -17.04 -7.41
N ASN A 482 -60.66 -16.36 -6.27
CA ASN A 482 -61.66 -16.31 -5.21
C ASN A 482 -61.60 -14.97 -4.46
N ARG A 483 -62.57 -14.09 -4.72
CA ARG A 483 -62.62 -12.74 -4.15
C ARG A 483 -62.81 -12.70 -2.64
N SER A 484 -63.25 -13.80 -2.01
CA SER A 484 -63.32 -13.88 -0.55
C SER A 484 -61.95 -14.09 0.12
N THR A 485 -60.92 -14.42 -0.67
CA THR A 485 -59.57 -14.73 -0.19
C THR A 485 -58.86 -13.50 0.37
N PHE A 486 -59.08 -12.31 -0.19
CA PHE A 486 -58.43 -11.08 0.28
C PHE A 486 -59.43 -9.93 0.42
N ARG A 487 -59.74 -9.57 1.67
CA ARG A 487 -60.72 -8.50 1.98
C ARG A 487 -60.23 -7.08 1.65
N GLU A 488 -58.92 -6.86 1.74
CA GLU A 488 -58.29 -5.53 1.58
C GLU A 488 -57.48 -5.45 0.28
N PHE A 489 -57.93 -6.12 -0.79
CA PHE A 489 -57.20 -6.18 -2.06
C PHE A 489 -56.95 -4.79 -2.65
N THR A 490 -58.02 -3.98 -2.82
CA THR A 490 -57.94 -2.63 -3.41
C THR A 490 -57.01 -1.73 -2.59
N SER A 491 -57.19 -1.67 -1.27
CA SER A 491 -56.33 -0.90 -0.35
C SER A 491 -54.86 -1.30 -0.47
N THR A 492 -54.57 -2.61 -0.51
CA THR A 492 -53.22 -3.16 -0.63
C THR A 492 -52.59 -2.86 -1.99
N MET A 493 -53.35 -3.00 -3.08
CA MET A 493 -52.84 -2.71 -4.43
C MET A 493 -52.59 -1.20 -4.64
N ILE A 494 -53.39 -0.33 -4.02
CA ILE A 494 -53.12 1.12 -3.97
C ILE A 494 -51.80 1.39 -3.23
N ALA A 495 -51.57 0.75 -2.08
CA ALA A 495 -50.33 0.90 -1.32
C ALA A 495 -49.10 0.45 -2.14
N ILE A 496 -49.21 -0.68 -2.86
CA ILE A 496 -48.16 -1.18 -3.76
C ILE A 496 -47.85 -0.17 -4.86
N ALA A 497 -48.86 0.40 -5.52
CA ALA A 497 -48.68 1.42 -6.56
C ALA A 497 -48.00 2.69 -6.00
N ASN A 498 -48.43 3.15 -4.82
CA ASN A 498 -47.83 4.31 -4.15
C ASN A 498 -46.38 4.04 -3.69
N ASN A 499 -46.08 2.83 -3.21
CA ASN A 499 -44.74 2.41 -2.81
C ASN A 499 -43.79 2.42 -4.01
N LEU A 500 -44.22 1.87 -5.14
CA LEU A 500 -43.44 1.88 -6.39
C LEU A 500 -43.18 3.31 -6.88
N GLN A 501 -44.15 4.22 -6.75
CA GLN A 501 -43.94 5.64 -7.04
C GLN A 501 -42.91 6.27 -6.10
N THR A 502 -42.96 5.93 -4.81
CA THR A 502 -41.97 6.37 -3.82
C THR A 502 -40.57 5.82 -4.14
N CYS A 503 -40.47 4.60 -4.68
CA CYS A 503 -39.22 4.02 -5.15
C CYS A 503 -38.64 4.78 -6.34
N ILE A 504 -39.48 5.23 -7.30
CA ILE A 504 -39.04 6.08 -8.41
C ILE A 504 -38.46 7.39 -7.88
N GLU A 505 -39.23 8.11 -7.04
CA GLU A 505 -38.81 9.39 -6.47
C GLU A 505 -37.51 9.28 -5.64
N SER A 506 -37.33 8.16 -4.95
CA SER A 506 -36.13 7.89 -4.17
C SER A 506 -34.93 7.53 -5.05
N THR A 507 -35.17 6.75 -6.11
CA THR A 507 -34.15 6.40 -7.12
C THR A 507 -33.68 7.64 -7.87
N ASP A 508 -34.58 8.55 -8.26
CA ASP A 508 -34.25 9.83 -8.89
C ASP A 508 -33.42 10.74 -7.99
N ARG A 509 -33.76 10.80 -6.68
CA ARG A 509 -32.94 11.54 -5.69
C ARG A 509 -31.53 10.98 -5.60
N TYR A 510 -31.37 9.66 -5.61
CA TYR A 510 -30.05 9.02 -5.65
C TYR A 510 -29.31 9.31 -6.96
N MET A 511 -30.00 9.31 -8.10
CA MET A 511 -29.43 9.68 -9.40
C MET A 511 -28.83 11.09 -9.37
N GLN A 512 -29.56 12.06 -8.79
CA GLN A 512 -29.08 13.42 -8.63
C GLN A 512 -27.84 13.48 -7.74
N GLN A 513 -27.82 12.72 -6.64
CA GLN A 513 -26.63 12.64 -5.77
C GLN A 513 -25.42 12.06 -6.51
N VAL A 514 -25.58 10.98 -7.28
CA VAL A 514 -24.49 10.40 -8.09
C VAL A 514 -23.97 11.42 -9.09
N ARG A 515 -24.86 12.19 -9.73
CA ARG A 515 -24.48 13.24 -10.69
C ARG A 515 -23.69 14.39 -10.07
N LEU A 516 -23.99 14.72 -8.81
CA LEU A 516 -23.33 15.81 -8.09
C LEU A 516 -22.04 15.39 -7.38
N SER A 517 -21.92 14.12 -6.98
CA SER A 517 -20.80 13.64 -6.16
C SER A 517 -19.71 12.90 -6.91
N MET A 518 -19.98 12.38 -8.12
CA MET A 518 -18.99 11.66 -8.93
C MET A 518 -18.47 12.51 -10.11
N GLU A 519 -17.15 12.49 -10.30
CA GLU A 519 -16.48 13.13 -11.44
C GLU A 519 -16.94 12.53 -12.78
N SER A 520 -16.84 13.31 -13.85
CA SER A 520 -17.21 12.87 -15.21
C SER A 520 -16.21 11.85 -15.75
N ASP A 521 -16.70 10.88 -16.51
CA ASP A 521 -15.88 9.79 -17.07
C ASP A 521 -14.74 10.29 -17.99
N GLU A 522 -14.85 11.50 -18.56
CA GLU A 522 -13.80 12.16 -19.37
C GLU A 522 -12.55 12.57 -18.56
N GLN A 523 -12.63 12.66 -17.23
CA GLN A 523 -11.50 12.94 -16.34
C GLN A 523 -10.89 11.67 -15.74
N GLN A 524 -11.48 10.50 -15.98
CA GLN A 524 -10.99 9.19 -15.56
C GLN A 524 -10.05 8.55 -16.61
N ASP A 525 -9.03 9.29 -17.06
CA ASP A 525 -7.91 8.69 -17.82
C ASP A 525 -6.89 7.97 -16.90
N ASN A 526 -7.20 7.96 -15.60
CA ASN A 526 -6.41 7.32 -14.58
C ASN A 526 -6.69 5.81 -14.57
N PHE A 527 -5.86 5.07 -15.30
CA PHE A 527 -5.58 3.64 -15.09
C PHE A 527 -5.00 3.41 -13.68
N VAL A 528 -5.80 3.62 -12.63
CA VAL A 528 -5.35 3.52 -11.25
C VAL A 528 -5.76 2.16 -10.69
N GLY A 529 -4.84 1.20 -10.78
CA GLY A 529 -4.89 -0.03 -10.00
C GLY A 529 -5.52 -1.27 -10.67
N GLY A 530 -5.52 -1.37 -12.00
CA GLY A 530 -5.87 -2.62 -12.69
C GLY A 530 -7.35 -3.03 -12.63
N ARG A 531 -8.23 -2.17 -12.09
CA ARG A 531 -9.69 -2.32 -12.11
C ARG A 531 -10.26 -1.19 -12.98
N ARG A 532 -11.15 -1.49 -13.93
CA ARG A 532 -12.01 -0.44 -14.50
C ARG A 532 -12.93 0.01 -13.37
N SER A 533 -12.76 1.24 -12.90
CA SER A 533 -13.75 1.86 -12.02
C SER A 533 -15.10 1.84 -12.73
N ILE A 534 -16.18 1.60 -11.99
CA ILE A 534 -17.52 1.68 -12.58
C ILE A 534 -17.74 3.16 -12.93
N GLY A 535 -17.84 3.41 -14.23
CA GLY A 535 -18.03 4.76 -14.76
C GLY A 535 -19.34 5.35 -14.25
N ARG A 536 -19.35 6.67 -14.05
CA ARG A 536 -20.53 7.42 -13.65
C ARG A 536 -21.68 7.19 -14.63
N GLN A 537 -21.39 7.14 -15.94
CA GLN A 537 -22.42 6.90 -16.96
C GLN A 537 -23.04 5.51 -16.83
N GLN A 538 -22.24 4.48 -16.52
CA GLN A 538 -22.74 3.12 -16.33
C GLN A 538 -23.74 3.04 -15.16
N ILE A 539 -23.46 3.73 -14.05
CA ILE A 539 -24.37 3.79 -12.90
C ILE A 539 -25.66 4.50 -13.31
N ILE A 540 -25.56 5.62 -14.02
CA ILE A 540 -26.71 6.39 -14.52
C ILE A 540 -27.59 5.52 -15.42
N ASP A 541 -27.01 4.80 -16.38
CA ASP A 541 -27.75 3.93 -17.29
C ASP A 541 -28.48 2.81 -16.53
N ASN A 542 -27.85 2.24 -15.49
CA ASN A 542 -28.47 1.23 -14.63
C ASN A 542 -29.61 1.82 -13.78
N ILE A 543 -29.47 3.06 -13.30
CA ILE A 543 -30.54 3.77 -12.61
C ILE A 543 -31.73 4.01 -13.55
N ASP A 544 -31.48 4.45 -14.78
CA ASP A 544 -32.56 4.67 -15.76
C ASP A 544 -33.31 3.37 -16.09
N ARG A 545 -32.59 2.25 -16.22
CA ARG A 545 -33.20 0.91 -16.37
C ARG A 545 -34.04 0.52 -15.16
N LEU A 546 -33.56 0.80 -13.95
CA LEU A 546 -34.30 0.54 -12.72
C LEU A 546 -35.59 1.37 -12.66
N ASN A 547 -35.51 2.67 -12.95
CA ASN A 547 -36.67 3.56 -13.01
C ASN A 547 -37.69 3.14 -14.07
N ALA A 548 -37.24 2.73 -15.25
CA ALA A 548 -38.14 2.16 -16.27
C ALA A 548 -38.85 0.91 -15.75
N ARG A 549 -38.16 0.07 -14.96
CA ARG A 549 -38.75 -1.12 -14.37
C ARG A 549 -39.77 -0.79 -13.28
N TRP A 550 -39.49 0.19 -12.43
CA TRP A 550 -40.45 0.70 -11.46
C TRP A 550 -41.70 1.27 -12.12
N ASN A 551 -41.54 2.14 -13.11
CA ASN A 551 -42.66 2.71 -13.87
C ASN A 551 -43.52 1.63 -14.53
N SER A 552 -42.89 0.61 -15.13
CA SER A 552 -43.60 -0.54 -15.68
C SER A 552 -44.39 -1.29 -14.61
N ALA A 553 -43.83 -1.50 -13.41
CA ALA A 553 -44.54 -2.15 -12.31
C ALA A 553 -45.71 -1.31 -11.77
N VAL A 554 -45.57 0.03 -11.70
CA VAL A 554 -46.70 0.94 -11.36
C VAL A 554 -47.85 0.73 -12.34
N GLY A 555 -47.56 0.76 -13.64
CA GLY A 555 -48.58 0.55 -14.68
C GLY A 555 -49.31 -0.79 -14.55
N VAL A 556 -48.60 -1.86 -14.17
CA VAL A 556 -49.22 -3.18 -13.92
C VAL A 556 -50.14 -3.13 -12.69
N ALA A 557 -49.69 -2.55 -11.57
CA ALA A 557 -50.50 -2.44 -10.35
C ALA A 557 -51.77 -1.59 -10.59
N VAL A 558 -51.64 -0.47 -11.31
CA VAL A 558 -52.76 0.40 -11.68
C VAL A 558 -53.73 -0.33 -12.62
N ASN A 559 -53.21 -1.09 -13.59
CA ASN A 559 -54.07 -1.89 -14.46
C ASN A 559 -54.83 -2.98 -13.68
N PHE A 560 -54.27 -3.55 -12.60
CA PHE A 560 -54.99 -4.48 -11.75
C PHE A 560 -56.15 -3.83 -10.99
N LEU A 561 -55.97 -2.60 -10.49
CA LEU A 561 -57.07 -1.80 -9.92
C LEU A 561 -58.14 -1.52 -10.98
N LEU A 562 -57.72 -1.17 -12.20
CA LEU A 562 -58.65 -0.91 -13.30
C LEU A 562 -59.42 -2.18 -13.73
N GLU A 563 -58.76 -3.33 -13.77
CA GLU A 563 -59.39 -4.63 -14.03
C GLU A 563 -60.44 -4.98 -12.99
N GLU A 564 -60.19 -4.70 -11.70
CA GLU A 564 -61.16 -4.92 -10.64
C GLU A 564 -62.47 -4.16 -10.90
N ILE A 565 -62.37 -2.86 -11.21
CA ILE A 565 -63.53 -2.04 -11.60
C ILE A 565 -64.21 -2.59 -12.86
N CYS A 566 -63.44 -2.93 -13.89
CA CYS A 566 -64.00 -3.39 -15.16
C CYS A 566 -64.73 -4.74 -15.04
N GLU A 567 -64.24 -5.67 -14.21
CA GLU A 567 -64.91 -6.94 -13.93
C GLU A 567 -66.28 -6.71 -13.26
N ASP A 568 -66.35 -5.76 -12.32
CA ASP A 568 -67.58 -5.42 -11.60
C ASP A 568 -68.61 -4.72 -12.47
N LEU A 569 -68.13 -3.86 -13.37
CA LEU A 569 -68.99 -3.14 -14.30
C LEU A 569 -69.45 -4.00 -15.49
N ARG A 570 -68.72 -5.07 -15.84
CA ARG A 570 -68.99 -5.91 -17.02
C ARG A 570 -70.45 -6.36 -17.17
N PRO A 571 -71.11 -6.97 -16.16
CA PRO A 571 -72.50 -7.42 -16.31
C PRO A 571 -73.45 -6.26 -16.62
N HIS A 572 -73.22 -5.09 -16.03
CA HIS A 572 -74.05 -3.90 -16.23
C HIS A 572 -73.76 -3.20 -17.56
N LEU A 573 -72.50 -3.15 -17.97
CA LEU A 573 -72.09 -2.65 -19.29
C LEU A 573 -72.70 -3.51 -20.41
N ALA A 574 -72.75 -4.83 -20.22
CA ALA A 574 -73.40 -5.73 -21.17
C ALA A 574 -74.91 -5.50 -21.28
N GLU A 575 -75.58 -4.94 -20.27
CA GLU A 575 -77.02 -4.65 -20.33
C GLU A 575 -77.33 -3.37 -21.11
N LEU A 576 -76.37 -2.48 -21.33
CA LEU A 576 -76.57 -1.22 -22.05
C LEU A 576 -77.15 -1.47 -23.45
N PHE A 577 -78.12 -0.64 -23.85
CA PHE A 577 -78.87 -0.74 -25.10
C PHE A 577 -79.62 -2.06 -25.32
N SER A 578 -79.70 -2.93 -24.32
CA SER A 578 -80.55 -4.11 -24.39
C SER A 578 -82.04 -3.77 -24.32
N LYS A 579 -82.90 -4.73 -24.71
CA LYS A 579 -84.35 -4.61 -24.48
C LYS A 579 -84.69 -4.36 -23.01
N ARG A 580 -83.92 -4.90 -22.07
CA ARG A 580 -84.11 -4.66 -20.62
C ARG A 580 -83.76 -3.22 -20.23
N TRP A 581 -82.71 -2.67 -20.84
CA TRP A 581 -82.30 -1.29 -20.60
C TRP A 581 -83.32 -0.27 -21.13
N LEU A 582 -83.86 -0.49 -22.33
CA LEU A 582 -84.90 0.38 -22.91
C LEU A 582 -86.22 0.38 -22.11
N VAL A 583 -86.49 -0.69 -21.35
CA VAL A 583 -87.67 -0.82 -20.47
C VAL A 583 -87.39 -0.28 -19.06
N GLY A 584 -86.19 0.26 -18.81
CA GLY A 584 -85.84 0.98 -17.58
C GLY A 584 -85.04 0.17 -16.55
N CYS A 585 -84.07 -0.66 -16.96
CA CYS A 585 -83.18 -1.29 -15.99
C CYS A 585 -82.21 -0.27 -15.35
N SER A 586 -81.82 -0.52 -14.10
CA SER A 586 -80.95 0.39 -13.33
C SER A 586 -79.46 0.31 -13.69
N ALA A 587 -79.09 -0.33 -14.80
CA ALA A 587 -77.69 -0.60 -15.14
C ALA A 587 -76.82 0.67 -15.18
N THR A 588 -77.34 1.78 -15.71
CA THR A 588 -76.63 3.06 -15.76
C THR A 588 -76.40 3.65 -14.37
N GLU A 589 -77.41 3.61 -13.49
CA GLU A 589 -77.30 4.09 -12.11
C GLU A 589 -76.31 3.23 -11.33
N THR A 590 -76.37 1.91 -11.49
CA THR A 590 -75.43 0.97 -10.87
C THR A 590 -73.98 1.24 -11.31
N ILE A 591 -73.74 1.47 -12.61
CA ILE A 591 -72.40 1.83 -13.13
C ILE A 591 -71.88 3.11 -12.44
N CYS A 592 -72.71 4.16 -12.36
CA CYS A 592 -72.31 5.42 -11.74
C CYS A 592 -72.00 5.27 -10.24
N ILE A 593 -72.84 4.54 -9.49
CA ILE A 593 -72.65 4.30 -8.05
C ILE A 593 -71.38 3.48 -7.82
N THR A 594 -71.17 2.39 -8.57
CA THR A 594 -69.97 1.55 -8.43
C THR A 594 -68.68 2.35 -8.70
N ILE A 595 -68.66 3.20 -9.73
CA ILE A 595 -67.51 4.08 -9.99
C ILE A 595 -67.30 5.08 -8.85
N GLN A 596 -68.39 5.62 -8.29
CA GLN A 596 -68.32 6.55 -7.16
C GLN A 596 -67.77 5.87 -5.90
N ASP A 597 -68.15 4.63 -5.63
CA ASP A 597 -67.62 3.85 -4.51
C ASP A 597 -66.12 3.59 -4.68
N TYR A 598 -65.70 3.12 -5.87
CA TYR A 598 -64.27 2.97 -6.19
C TYR A 598 -63.50 4.29 -6.14
N TYR A 599 -64.12 5.43 -6.46
CA TYR A 599 -63.48 6.74 -6.33
C TYR A 599 -63.13 7.08 -4.88
N VAL A 600 -63.98 6.69 -3.92
CA VAL A 600 -63.71 6.88 -2.50
C VAL A 600 -62.48 6.10 -2.07
N ASP A 601 -62.29 4.87 -2.56
CA ASP A 601 -61.11 4.07 -2.22
C ASP A 601 -59.85 4.56 -2.95
N HIS A 602 -59.96 4.86 -4.25
CA HIS A 602 -58.84 5.39 -5.04
C HIS A 602 -58.40 6.79 -4.63
N ARG A 603 -59.11 7.49 -3.74
CA ARG A 603 -58.63 8.77 -3.18
C ARG A 603 -57.27 8.63 -2.50
N HIS A 604 -56.99 7.44 -1.96
CA HIS A 604 -55.75 7.06 -1.28
C HIS A 604 -54.59 6.76 -2.25
N LEU A 605 -54.84 6.80 -3.56
CA LEU A 605 -53.82 6.72 -4.60
C LEU A 605 -53.21 8.11 -4.88
N ARG A 606 -51.91 8.17 -5.15
CA ARG A 606 -51.24 9.44 -5.48
C ARG A 606 -51.87 10.13 -6.71
N PRO A 607 -51.90 11.49 -6.76
CA PRO A 607 -52.71 12.22 -7.74
C PRO A 607 -52.42 11.89 -9.20
N ALA A 608 -51.15 11.79 -9.59
CA ALA A 608 -50.76 11.50 -10.97
C ALA A 608 -51.24 10.11 -11.42
N THR A 609 -51.01 9.10 -10.57
CA THR A 609 -51.41 7.71 -10.79
C THR A 609 -52.93 7.57 -10.80
N ARG A 610 -53.62 8.30 -9.92
CA ARG A 610 -55.08 8.36 -9.85
C ARG A 610 -55.69 8.99 -11.11
N CYS A 611 -55.12 10.09 -11.58
CA CYS A 611 -55.56 10.71 -12.84
C CYS A 611 -55.40 9.73 -14.02
N ALA A 612 -54.27 9.02 -14.11
CA ALA A 612 -54.04 8.02 -15.15
C ALA A 612 -55.08 6.88 -15.10
N LEU A 613 -55.32 6.31 -13.90
CA LEU A 613 -56.35 5.28 -13.69
C LEU A 613 -57.73 5.72 -14.20
N PHE A 614 -58.16 6.94 -13.83
CA PHE A 614 -59.49 7.43 -14.21
C PHE A 614 -59.60 7.82 -15.69
N MET A 615 -58.52 8.32 -16.30
CA MET A 615 -58.49 8.54 -17.75
C MET A 615 -58.68 7.22 -18.49
N ASP A 616 -57.94 6.17 -18.11
CA ASP A 616 -58.07 4.85 -18.72
C ASP A 616 -59.44 4.23 -18.49
N LEU A 617 -60.00 4.37 -17.28
CA LEU A 617 -61.36 3.94 -16.96
C LEU A 617 -62.39 4.65 -17.83
N GLN A 618 -62.28 5.97 -17.99
CA GLN A 618 -63.15 6.76 -18.85
C GLN A 618 -63.09 6.26 -20.29
N PHE A 619 -61.90 6.06 -20.85
CA PHE A 619 -61.74 5.52 -22.21
C PHE A 619 -62.36 4.14 -22.36
N ARG A 620 -62.19 3.25 -21.38
CA ARG A 620 -62.79 1.91 -21.39
C ARG A 620 -64.31 1.95 -21.34
N ILE A 621 -64.90 2.76 -20.46
CA ILE A 621 -66.36 2.89 -20.33
C ILE A 621 -66.96 3.46 -21.62
N VAL A 622 -66.39 4.54 -22.16
CA VAL A 622 -66.86 5.12 -23.43
C VAL A 622 -66.73 4.10 -24.56
N GLY A 623 -65.62 3.35 -24.62
CA GLY A 623 -65.44 2.28 -25.59
C GLY A 623 -66.50 1.18 -25.49
N GLU A 624 -66.79 0.67 -24.30
CA GLU A 624 -67.84 -0.33 -24.09
C GLU A 624 -69.25 0.22 -24.39
N TYR A 625 -69.51 1.49 -24.08
CA TYR A 625 -70.75 2.16 -24.44
C TYR A 625 -70.94 2.23 -25.96
N LEU A 626 -69.90 2.61 -26.71
CA LEU A 626 -69.93 2.64 -28.18
C LEU A 626 -70.06 1.24 -28.79
N LYS A 627 -69.39 0.23 -28.24
CA LYS A 627 -69.57 -1.16 -28.66
C LYS A 627 -70.99 -1.65 -28.42
N ALA A 628 -71.61 -1.27 -27.31
CA ALA A 628 -72.99 -1.62 -27.01
C ALA A 628 -73.99 -0.98 -27.98
N ILE A 629 -73.66 0.18 -28.55
CA ILE A 629 -74.44 0.81 -29.65
C ILE A 629 -74.26 0.05 -30.96
N ASP A 630 -73.03 -0.32 -31.32
CA ASP A 630 -72.75 -0.98 -32.61
C ASP A 630 -73.27 -2.43 -32.67
N SER A 631 -73.28 -3.12 -31.53
CA SER A 631 -73.63 -4.55 -31.43
C SER A 631 -75.12 -4.84 -31.26
N ARG A 632 -75.98 -3.84 -31.13
CA ARG A 632 -77.41 -3.97 -30.82
C ARG A 632 -78.27 -3.11 -31.72
#